data_AF-A0A2Z6A7Q8-F1
#
_entry.id   AF-A0A2Z6A7Q8-F1
#
_cell.length_a   1.000
_cell.length_b   1.000
_cell.length_c   1.000
_cell.angle_alpha   90.00
_cell.angle_beta   90.00
_cell.angle_gamma   90.00
#
_symmetry.space_group_name_H-M   'P 1'
#
loop_
_entity.id
_entity.type
_entity.pdbx_description
1 polymer ?
#
loop_
_entity_poly.entity_id
_entity_poly.type
_entity_poly.pdbx_seq_one_letter_code
_entity_poly.pdbx_strand_id
1 'polypeptide(L)'
;MILLVDYTDLDNLKTTQINSAKFLHSFCWYPYTLYFMVAANASNKVAAVYRKDGKLAALVDTAKIPHPGRGANFVHPQFGPVWSTGHLGDDVISLISTPSGDAANAKFKEHNWKVVQELKMPGAGNG
;
A
#
# COMPACT_ATOMS: atom_id res chain seq x y z
N MET A 1 8.06 11.83 -6.22
CA MET A 1 9.38 11.41 -5.72
C MET A 1 9.21 10.87 -4.30
N ILE A 2 9.81 9.71 -4.00
CA ILE A 2 9.93 9.16 -2.64
C ILE A 2 11.42 9.20 -2.27
N LEU A 3 11.74 9.68 -1.08
CA LEU A 3 13.09 9.61 -0.50
C LEU A 3 13.09 8.56 0.61
N LEU A 4 13.86 7.48 0.41
CA LEU A 4 14.18 6.54 1.48
C LEU A 4 15.49 7.02 2.13
N VAL A 5 15.45 7.34 3.42
CA VAL A 5 16.60 7.81 4.19
C VAL A 5 16.96 6.76 5.23
N ASP A 6 18.21 6.33 5.22
CA ASP A 6 18.77 5.43 6.22
C ASP A 6 19.40 6.26 7.35
N TYR A 7 18.87 6.11 8.56
CA TYR A 7 19.34 6.80 9.76
C TYR A 7 20.26 5.95 10.64
N THR A 8 20.72 4.79 10.16
CA THR A 8 21.58 3.89 10.94
C THR A 8 22.95 4.52 11.25
N ASP A 9 23.42 5.40 10.37
CA ASP A 9 24.61 6.22 10.55
C ASP A 9 24.24 7.68 10.27
N LEU A 10 24.17 8.49 11.33
CA LEU A 10 23.79 9.90 11.24
C LEU A 10 24.90 10.77 10.63
N ASP A 11 26.14 10.31 10.67
CA ASP A 11 27.28 11.02 10.09
C ASP A 11 27.38 10.77 8.58
N ASN A 12 26.89 9.62 8.10
CA ASN A 12 26.92 9.21 6.69
C ASN A 12 25.53 8.77 6.17
N LEU A 13 24.56 9.68 6.18
CA LEU A 13 23.20 9.39 5.73
C LEU A 13 23.17 8.84 4.30
N LYS A 14 22.58 7.65 4.14
CA LYS A 14 22.33 7.06 2.83
C LYS A 14 20.91 7.41 2.38
N THR A 15 20.80 8.00 1.19
CA THR A 15 19.51 8.34 0.57
C THR A 15 19.30 7.58 -0.73
N THR A 16 18.09 7.05 -0.93
CA THR A 16 17.68 6.46 -2.21
C THR A 16 16.49 7.24 -2.76
N GLN A 17 16.65 7.76 -3.96
CA GLN A 17 15.59 8.48 -4.66
C GLN A 17 14.82 7.52 -5.56
N ILE A 18 13.52 7.40 -5.32
CA ILE A 18 12.64 6.53 -6.09
C ILE A 18 11.64 7.39 -6.85
N ASN A 19 11.59 7.20 -8.18
CA ASN A 19 10.60 7.84 -9.03
C ASN A 19 9.20 7.28 -8.68
N SER A 20 8.25 8.18 -8.50
CA SER A 20 6.90 7.84 -8.04
C SER A 20 5.88 8.77 -8.68
N ALA A 21 4.60 8.39 -8.64
CA ALA A 21 3.50 9.25 -9.07
C ALA A 21 3.48 10.57 -8.27
N LYS A 22 2.87 11.62 -8.84
CA LYS A 22 2.66 12.88 -8.12
C LYS A 22 1.66 12.68 -6.96
N PHE A 23 1.80 13.46 -5.88
CA PHE A 23 0.86 13.53 -4.74
C PHE A 23 0.85 12.32 -3.78
N LEU A 24 2.02 11.79 -3.41
CA LEU A 24 2.08 10.86 -2.29
C LEU A 24 1.87 11.57 -0.96
N HIS A 25 1.04 11.00 -0.09
CA HIS A 25 0.61 11.69 1.13
C HIS A 25 0.77 10.88 2.42
N SER A 26 0.35 9.60 2.42
CA SER A 26 0.25 8.78 3.64
C SER A 26 1.06 7.49 3.53
N PHE A 27 1.75 7.12 4.61
CA PHE A 27 2.69 5.99 4.64
C PHE A 27 2.48 5.11 5.88
N CYS A 28 2.74 3.81 5.76
CA CYS A 28 3.18 2.99 6.90
C CYS A 28 4.12 1.85 6.52
N TRP A 29 4.96 1.48 7.48
CA TRP A 29 5.73 0.24 7.52
C TRP A 29 5.00 -0.80 8.36
N TYR A 30 4.93 -2.05 7.90
CA TYR A 30 4.50 -3.17 8.71
C TYR A 30 5.59 -4.25 8.71
N PRO A 31 6.02 -4.76 9.89
CA PRO A 31 7.21 -5.61 10.01
C PRO A 31 7.08 -6.96 9.28
N TYR A 32 5.86 -7.40 9.00
CA TYR A 32 5.56 -8.67 8.34
C TYR A 32 5.23 -8.55 6.84
N THR A 33 5.21 -7.34 6.27
CA THR A 33 4.96 -7.13 4.84
C THR A 33 6.24 -6.75 4.10
N LEU A 34 6.47 -7.39 2.97
CA LEU A 34 7.61 -7.11 2.09
C LEU A 34 7.51 -5.76 1.36
N TYR A 35 6.37 -5.07 1.47
CA TYR A 35 6.03 -3.93 0.63
C TYR A 35 5.62 -2.72 1.44
N PHE A 36 6.00 -1.57 0.91
CA PHE A 36 5.66 -0.22 1.34
C PHE A 36 4.51 0.28 0.47
N MET A 37 3.35 0.51 1.09
CA MET A 37 2.12 0.94 0.41
C MET A 37 1.95 2.44 0.58
N VAL A 38 1.80 3.17 -0.53
CA VAL A 38 1.64 4.62 -0.50
C VAL A 38 0.57 5.07 -1.45
N ALA A 39 -0.37 5.87 -0.94
CA ALA A 39 -1.42 6.45 -1.75
C ALA A 39 -0.87 7.61 -2.60
N ALA A 40 -1.18 7.59 -3.90
CA ALA A 40 -0.99 8.69 -4.84
C ALA A 40 -2.37 9.35 -5.05
N ASN A 41 -2.79 10.14 -4.05
CA ASN A 41 -4.20 10.44 -3.78
C ASN A 41 -4.90 11.09 -4.97
N ALA A 42 -4.28 12.09 -5.61
CA ALA A 42 -4.88 12.80 -6.74
C ALA A 42 -4.91 11.98 -8.05
N SER A 43 -4.33 10.78 -8.06
CA SER A 43 -4.34 9.84 -9.19
C SER A 43 -5.23 8.62 -8.96
N ASN A 44 -5.93 8.53 -7.80
CA ASN A 44 -6.74 7.37 -7.40
C ASN A 44 -5.98 6.04 -7.50
N LYS A 45 -4.71 6.05 -7.07
CA LYS A 45 -3.83 4.88 -7.13
C LYS A 45 -3.09 4.68 -5.82
N VAL A 46 -2.68 3.45 -5.56
CA VAL A 46 -1.75 3.07 -4.50
C VAL A 46 -0.51 2.44 -5.13
N ALA A 47 0.66 2.99 -4.79
CA ALA A 47 1.95 2.44 -5.19
C ALA A 47 2.43 1.44 -4.12
N ALA A 48 2.78 0.25 -4.57
CA ALA A 48 3.46 -0.75 -3.74
C ALA A 48 4.95 -0.76 -4.10
N VAL A 49 5.81 -0.56 -3.11
CA VAL A 49 7.28 -0.50 -3.29
C VAL A 49 7.92 -1.61 -2.47
N TYR A 50 8.79 -2.40 -3.07
CA TYR A 50 9.48 -3.47 -2.37
C TYR A 50 10.48 -2.92 -1.36
N ARG A 51 10.40 -3.39 -0.11
CA ARG A 51 11.17 -2.83 1.02
C ARG A 51 12.68 -3.00 0.87
N LYS A 52 13.13 -4.11 0.25
CA LYS A 52 14.56 -4.46 0.24
C LYS A 52 15.38 -3.57 -0.71
N ASP A 53 14.84 -3.25 -1.87
CA ASP A 53 15.57 -2.53 -2.92
C ASP A 53 14.87 -1.24 -3.39
N GLY A 54 13.73 -0.88 -2.79
CA GLY A 54 13.02 0.36 -3.09
C GLY A 54 12.39 0.38 -4.49
N LYS A 55 12.22 -0.76 -5.16
CA LYS A 55 11.62 -0.79 -6.50
C LYS A 55 10.10 -0.80 -6.44
N LEU A 56 9.49 -0.10 -7.40
CA LEU A 56 8.04 -0.15 -7.61
C LEU A 56 7.63 -1.57 -8.01
N ALA A 57 6.84 -2.23 -7.17
CA ALA A 57 6.30 -3.56 -7.41
C ALA A 57 4.99 -3.49 -8.20
N ALA A 58 4.12 -2.52 -7.87
CA ALA A 58 2.85 -2.32 -8.57
C ALA A 58 2.30 -0.90 -8.38
N LEU A 59 1.43 -0.51 -9.32
CA LEU A 59 0.50 0.62 -9.18
C LEU A 59 -0.92 0.06 -9.27
N VAL A 60 -1.66 0.14 -8.18
CA VAL A 60 -3.00 -0.41 -8.04
C VAL A 60 -4.02 0.72 -8.16
N ASP A 61 -4.96 0.59 -9.08
CA ASP A 61 -6.12 1.48 -9.18
C ASP A 61 -7.07 1.27 -8.00
N THR A 62 -7.58 2.36 -7.43
CA THR A 62 -8.50 2.35 -6.29
C THR A 62 -9.62 3.37 -6.47
N ALA A 63 -10.59 3.38 -5.55
CA ALA A 63 -11.61 4.42 -5.47
C ALA A 63 -11.03 5.82 -5.21
N LYS A 64 -11.87 6.86 -5.24
CA LYS A 64 -11.40 8.25 -5.27
C LYS A 64 -10.63 8.65 -4.02
N ILE A 65 -9.50 9.35 -4.22
CA ILE A 65 -8.68 9.97 -3.16
C ILE A 65 -8.38 8.98 -2.02
N PRO A 66 -7.61 7.90 -2.29
CA PRO A 66 -7.22 6.97 -1.24
C PRO A 66 -6.45 7.72 -0.16
N HIS A 67 -6.85 7.52 1.10
CA HIS A 67 -6.24 8.17 2.27
C HIS A 67 -6.13 7.14 3.39
N PRO A 68 -5.10 6.29 3.35
CA PRO A 68 -5.01 5.13 4.23
C PRO A 68 -4.62 5.48 5.67
N GLY A 69 -4.10 6.68 5.94
CA GLY A 69 -3.27 6.88 7.13
C GLY A 69 -2.11 5.88 7.13
N ARG A 70 -2.19 4.85 7.99
CA ARG A 70 -1.27 3.70 7.98
C ARG A 70 -1.78 2.48 7.18
N GLY A 71 -3.09 2.41 6.95
CA GLY A 71 -3.82 1.24 6.50
C GLY A 71 -3.83 0.13 7.55
N ALA A 72 -4.57 -0.94 7.27
CA ALA A 72 -4.58 -2.14 8.11
C ALA A 72 -4.18 -3.37 7.29
N ASN A 73 -3.35 -4.23 7.88
CA ASN A 73 -2.93 -5.50 7.28
C ASN A 73 -3.60 -6.66 8.02
N PHE A 74 -4.17 -7.60 7.27
CA PHE A 74 -4.75 -8.83 7.82
C PHE A 74 -4.82 -9.92 6.75
N VAL A 75 -5.10 -11.17 7.16
CA VAL A 75 -5.31 -12.28 6.24
C VAL A 75 -6.80 -12.43 5.99
N HIS A 76 -7.24 -12.15 4.76
CA HIS A 76 -8.60 -12.40 4.32
C HIS A 76 -8.78 -13.88 4.00
N PRO A 77 -9.88 -14.53 4.44
CA PRO A 77 -10.07 -15.97 4.24
C PRO A 77 -10.09 -16.40 2.77
N GLN A 78 -10.55 -15.52 1.87
CA GLN A 78 -10.67 -15.81 0.44
C GLN A 78 -9.52 -15.24 -0.41
N PHE A 79 -8.85 -14.17 0.06
CA PHE A 79 -7.89 -13.42 -0.76
C PHE A 79 -6.47 -13.42 -0.18
N GLY A 80 -6.28 -14.10 0.95
CA GLY A 80 -5.00 -14.14 1.65
C GLY A 80 -4.63 -12.77 2.23
N PRO A 81 -3.33 -12.46 2.33
CA PRO A 81 -2.86 -11.21 2.90
C PRO A 81 -3.34 -9.98 2.13
N VAL A 82 -4.06 -9.10 2.81
CA VAL A 82 -4.59 -7.86 2.26
C VAL A 82 -4.13 -6.66 3.09
N TRP A 83 -4.05 -5.51 2.42
CA TRP A 83 -3.88 -4.19 3.02
C TRP A 83 -5.10 -3.33 2.69
N SER A 84 -5.64 -2.64 3.68
CA SER A 84 -6.82 -1.78 3.49
C SER A 84 -6.47 -0.30 3.41
N THR A 85 -7.24 0.44 2.60
CA THR A 85 -7.22 1.91 2.57
C THR A 85 -8.63 2.48 2.64
N GLY A 86 -8.75 3.53 3.44
CA GLY A 86 -9.85 4.48 3.40
C GLY A 86 -9.79 5.41 2.19
N HIS A 87 -10.87 6.16 1.99
CA HIS A 87 -11.04 7.11 0.90
C HIS A 87 -11.67 8.41 1.42
N LEU A 88 -11.11 9.56 1.02
CA LEU A 88 -11.72 10.88 1.28
C LEU A 88 -12.76 11.27 0.22
N GLY A 89 -12.63 10.73 -0.99
CA GLY A 89 -13.47 11.08 -2.13
C GLY A 89 -14.53 10.04 -2.46
N ASP A 90 -14.60 8.96 -1.69
CA ASP A 90 -15.49 7.83 -1.90
C ASP A 90 -15.88 7.19 -0.57
N ASP A 91 -17.01 6.52 -0.54
CA ASP A 91 -17.59 5.91 0.67
C ASP A 91 -17.28 4.42 0.79
N VAL A 92 -16.10 4.01 0.32
CA VAL A 92 -15.63 2.63 0.39
C VAL A 92 -14.33 2.51 1.17
N ILE A 93 -14.07 1.32 1.71
CA ILE A 93 -12.74 0.86 2.11
C ILE A 93 -12.28 -0.16 1.08
N SER A 94 -11.16 0.11 0.42
CA SER A 94 -10.58 -0.81 -0.57
C SER A 94 -9.63 -1.79 0.10
N LEU A 95 -9.80 -3.09 -0.16
CA LEU A 95 -8.87 -4.14 0.24
C LEU A 95 -7.98 -4.52 -0.95
N ILE A 96 -6.68 -4.33 -0.82
CA ILE A 96 -5.68 -4.67 -1.84
C ILE A 96 -4.95 -5.94 -1.43
N SER A 97 -4.97 -6.97 -2.28
CA SER A 97 -4.20 -8.19 -2.01
C SER A 97 -2.70 -7.95 -2.23
N THR A 98 -1.90 -8.44 -1.30
CA THR A 98 -0.44 -8.25 -1.26
C THR A 98 0.28 -9.59 -1.33
N PRO A 99 1.36 -9.71 -2.12
CA PRO A 99 2.15 -10.92 -2.13
C PRO A 99 2.75 -11.21 -0.75
N SER A 100 2.75 -12.50 -0.38
CA SER A 100 3.38 -12.98 0.84
C SER A 100 4.47 -14.01 0.51
N GLY A 101 5.51 -14.02 1.34
CA GLY A 101 6.58 -15.01 1.29
C GLY A 101 6.23 -16.32 2.00
N ASP A 102 5.10 -16.37 2.72
CA ASP A 102 4.63 -17.58 3.39
C ASP A 102 4.00 -18.56 2.38
N ALA A 103 4.50 -19.80 2.37
CA ALA A 103 4.04 -20.87 1.50
C ALA A 103 2.53 -21.16 1.67
N ALA A 104 1.96 -20.96 2.87
CA ALA A 104 0.53 -21.14 3.13
C ALA A 104 -0.34 -20.18 2.30
N ASN A 105 0.22 -19.03 1.89
CA ASN A 105 -0.46 -18.01 1.10
C ASN A 105 -0.18 -18.10 -0.41
N ALA A 106 0.63 -19.08 -0.87
CA ALA A 106 1.01 -19.19 -2.27
C ALA A 106 -0.18 -19.40 -3.22
N LYS A 107 -1.29 -19.96 -2.72
CA LYS A 107 -2.54 -20.15 -3.47
C LYS A 107 -3.26 -18.84 -3.84
N PHE A 108 -2.98 -17.74 -3.14
CA PHE A 108 -3.66 -16.45 -3.37
C PHE A 108 -2.93 -15.54 -4.37
N LYS A 109 -1.85 -16.02 -5.00
CA LYS A 109 -0.97 -15.20 -5.86
C LYS A 109 -1.68 -14.52 -7.02
N GLU A 110 -2.78 -15.08 -7.51
CA GLU A 110 -3.56 -14.53 -8.62
C GLU A 110 -4.28 -13.20 -8.28
N HIS A 111 -4.48 -12.93 -6.99
CA HIS A 111 -5.13 -11.72 -6.50
C HIS A 111 -4.18 -10.56 -6.26
N ASN A 112 -2.88 -10.83 -6.18
CA ASN A 112 -1.86 -9.83 -5.85
C ASN A 112 -1.99 -8.58 -6.72
N TRP A 113 -1.87 -7.42 -6.07
CA TRP A 113 -1.90 -6.10 -6.72
C TRP A 113 -3.23 -5.71 -7.35
N LYS A 114 -4.32 -6.28 -6.83
CA LYS A 114 -5.68 -5.92 -7.20
C LYS A 114 -6.45 -5.47 -5.97
N VAL A 115 -7.35 -4.52 -6.16
CA VAL A 115 -8.46 -4.33 -5.22
C VAL A 115 -9.34 -5.57 -5.34
N VAL A 116 -9.34 -6.39 -4.29
CA VAL A 116 -10.07 -7.66 -4.26
C VAL A 116 -11.47 -7.50 -3.69
N GLN A 117 -11.70 -6.44 -2.93
CA GLN A 117 -12.99 -6.15 -2.31
C GLN A 117 -13.07 -4.68 -1.94
N GLU A 118 -14.27 -4.11 -2.10
CA GLU A 118 -14.63 -2.80 -1.59
C GLU A 118 -15.73 -2.98 -0.53
N LEU A 119 -15.52 -2.41 0.64
CA LEU A 119 -16.49 -2.41 1.73
C LEU A 119 -17.21 -1.07 1.73
N LYS A 120 -18.53 -1.09 1.55
CA LYS A 120 -19.35 0.12 1.60
C LYS A 120 -19.40 0.67 3.03
N MET A 121 -19.19 1.97 3.16
CA MET A 121 -19.26 2.74 4.39
C MET A 121 -20.41 3.75 4.34
N PRO A 122 -20.84 4.30 5.49
CA PRO A 122 -21.94 5.28 5.54
C PRO A 122 -21.66 6.61 4.81
N GLY A 123 -20.39 6.92 4.52
CA GLY A 123 -20.00 8.16 3.85
C GLY A 123 -18.52 8.11 3.47
N ALA A 124 -18.00 9.19 2.90
CA ALA A 124 -16.57 9.34 2.62
C ALA A 124 -15.80 9.86 3.85
N GLY A 125 -14.48 9.81 3.82
CA GLY A 125 -13.63 10.22 4.96
C GLY A 125 -13.31 9.08 5.93
N ASN A 126 -13.31 7.84 5.43
CA ASN A 126 -13.22 6.62 6.25
C ASN A 126 -11.76 6.28 6.57
N GLY A 127 -11.12 7.02 7.48
CA GLY A 127 -9.73 6.80 7.92
C GLY A 127 -9.61 5.76 9.03
#